data_AF-A0A6A3EZG9-F1
#
_entry.id   AF-A0A6A3EZG9-F1
#
_cell.length_a   1.000
_cell.length_b   1.000
_cell.length_c   1.000
_cell.angle_alpha   90.00
_cell.angle_beta   90.00
_cell.angle_gamma   90.00
#
_symmetry.space_group_name_H-M   'P 1'
#
loop_
_entity.id
_entity.type
_entity.pdbx_description
1 polymer ?
#
loop_
_entity_poly.entity_id
_entity_poly.type
_entity_poly.pdbx_seq_one_letter_code
_entity_poly.pdbx_strand_id
1 'polypeptide(L)' 'MDDWLREMQLFRQELVHYKRGVSDEEFAEIILGNVVQTHRDVVSQFSRHYDPGYTTTTPSAAQVMNALRAE' A
#
# COMPACT_ATOMS: atom_id res chain seq x y z
N MET A 1 -3.33 -5.86 -12.69
CA MET A 1 -3.05 -5.61 -11.27
C MET A 1 -1.76 -6.27 -10.82
N ASP A 2 -1.57 -7.56 -11.06
CA ASP A 2 -0.34 -8.28 -10.67
C ASP A 2 0.95 -7.70 -11.26
N ASP A 3 0.95 -7.28 -12.53
CA ASP A 3 2.13 -6.64 -13.14
C ASP A 3 2.51 -5.34 -12.43
N TRP A 4 1.54 -4.47 -12.17
CA TRP A 4 1.76 -3.24 -11.42
C TRP A 4 2.20 -3.50 -9.97
N LEU A 5 1.60 -4.49 -9.30
CA LEU A 5 2.01 -4.89 -7.95
C LEU A 5 3.47 -5.40 -7.93
N ARG A 6 3.88 -6.11 -8.99
CA ARG A 6 5.27 -6.54 -9.17
C ARG A 6 6.20 -5.34 -9.42
N GLU A 7 5.79 -4.37 -10.23
CA GLU A 7 6.54 -3.12 -10.43
C GLU A 7 6.71 -2.35 -9.12
N MET A 8 5.68 -2.28 -8.28
CA MET A 8 5.76 -1.67 -6.95
C MET A 8 6.79 -2.39 -6.06
N GLN A 9 6.83 -3.72 -6.06
CA GLN A 9 7.85 -4.46 -5.32
C GLN A 9 9.27 -4.17 -5.81
N LEU A 10 9.47 -4.09 -7.13
CA LEU A 10 10.77 -3.72 -7.72
C LEU A 10 11.17 -2.29 -7.31
N PHE A 11 10.22 -1.36 -7.35
CA PHE A 11 10.44 0.03 -6.91
C PHE A 11 10.85 0.10 -5.43
N ARG A 12 10.22 -0.68 -4.54
CA ARG A 12 10.63 -0.75 -3.13
C ARG A 12 12.07 -1.26 -2.97
N GLN A 13 12.45 -2.30 -3.72
CA GLN A 13 13.82 -2.83 -3.68
C GLN A 13 14.83 -1.79 -4.17
N GLU A 14 14.49 -1.02 -5.19
CA GLU A 14 15.31 0.07 -5.70
C GLU A 14 15.49 1.20 -4.67
N LEU A 15 14.43 1.57 -3.94
CA LEU A 15 14.53 2.56 -2.85
C LEU A 15 15.48 2.12 -1.74
N VAL A 16 15.45 0.83 -1.38
CA VAL A 16 16.40 0.24 -0.42
C VAL A 16 17.84 0.33 -0.96
N HIS A 17 18.04 0.07 -2.26
CA HIS A 17 19.35 0.17 -2.90
C HIS A 17 19.95 1.57 -2.81
N TYR A 18 19.13 2.62 -2.93
CA TYR A 18 19.55 4.01 -2.79
C TYR A 18 19.68 4.50 -1.33
N LYS A 19 19.68 3.60 -0.34
CA LYS A 19 19.66 3.92 1.10
C LYS A 19 18.47 4.80 1.52
N ARG A 20 17.41 4.82 0.71
CA ARG A 20 16.15 5.51 0.99
C ARG A 20 15.13 4.48 1.43
N GLY A 21 15.45 3.78 2.51
CA GLY A 21 14.59 2.75 3.08
C GLY A 21 13.22 3.34 3.41
N VAL A 22 12.18 2.73 2.86
CA VAL A 22 10.78 3.04 3.16
C VAL A 22 10.25 1.93 4.06
N SER A 23 9.59 2.30 5.15
CA SER A 23 8.96 1.33 6.05
C SER A 23 7.85 0.56 5.32
N ASP A 24 7.41 -0.55 5.87
CA ASP A 24 6.33 -1.32 5.24
C ASP A 24 5.01 -0.53 5.22
N GLU A 25 4.78 0.26 6.27
CA GLU A 25 3.65 1.16 6.44
C GLU A 25 3.69 2.35 5.48
N GLU A 26 4.85 3.01 5.36
CA GLU A 26 5.02 4.10 4.40
C GLU A 26 4.82 3.60 2.97
N PHE A 27 5.27 2.38 2.68
CA PHE A 27 5.09 1.77 1.38
C PHE A 27 3.62 1.41 1.11
N ALA A 28 2.89 0.96 2.14
CA ALA A 28 1.45 0.73 2.05
C ALA A 28 0.70 2.02 1.67
N GLU A 29 1.01 3.15 2.28
CA GLU A 29 0.40 4.45 1.96
C GLU A 29 0.71 4.89 0.52
N ILE A 30 1.93 4.65 0.02
CA ILE A 30 2.27 4.91 -1.39
C ILE A 30 1.37 4.10 -2.32
N ILE A 31 1.20 2.81 -2.05
CA ILE A 31 0.33 1.94 -2.85
C ILE A 31 -1.09 2.49 -2.84
N LEU A 32 -1.67 2.73 -1.66
CA LEU A 32 -3.04 3.24 -1.49
C LEU A 32 -3.25 4.57 -2.23
N GLY A 33 -2.28 5.48 -2.18
CA GLY A 33 -2.34 6.76 -2.88
C GLY A 33 -2.38 6.61 -4.42
N ASN A 34 -1.73 5.58 -4.98
CA ASN A 34 -1.76 5.32 -6.42
C ASN A 34 -3.09 4.70 -6.89
N VAL A 35 -3.75 3.94 -6.01
CA VAL A 35 -4.99 3.21 -6.36
C VAL A 35 -6.28 3.89 -5.87
N VAL A 36 -6.19 5.05 -5.21
CA VAL A 36 -7.33 5.77 -4.61
C VAL A 36 -8.51 6.01 -5.56
N GLN A 37 -8.25 6.17 -6.86
CA GLN A 37 -9.31 6.42 -7.84
C GLN A 37 -9.96 5.14 -8.39
N THR A 38 -9.25 4.01 -8.38
CA THR A 38 -9.66 2.77 -9.06
C THR A 38 -10.03 1.64 -8.11
N HIS A 39 -9.49 1.59 -6.89
CA HIS A 39 -9.70 0.53 -5.89
C HIS A 39 -10.18 1.15 -4.56
N ARG A 40 -11.30 1.88 -4.62
CA ARG A 40 -11.81 2.69 -3.49
C ARG A 40 -12.16 1.87 -2.25
N ASP A 41 -12.64 0.64 -2.41
CA ASP A 41 -13.04 -0.20 -1.29
C ASP A 41 -11.82 -0.67 -0.49
N VAL A 42 -10.77 -1.13 -1.18
CA VAL A 42 -9.47 -1.41 -0.56
C VAL A 42 -8.89 -0.16 0.11
N VAL A 43 -8.97 1.00 -0.54
CA VAL A 43 -8.47 2.25 0.05
C VAL A 43 -9.25 2.65 1.29
N SER A 44 -10.57 2.47 1.30
CA SER A 44 -11.41 2.74 2.46
C SER A 44 -11.12 1.78 3.62
N GLN A 45 -10.70 0.54 3.34
CA GLN A 45 -10.37 -0.45 4.36
C GLN A 45 -9.05 -0.16 5.07
N PHE A 46 -8.05 0.35 4.35
CA PHE A 46 -6.69 0.47 4.87
C PHE A 46 -6.24 1.91 5.13
N SER A 47 -6.79 2.91 4.44
CA SER A 47 -6.29 4.29 4.57
C SER A 47 -6.83 4.98 5.82
N ARG A 48 -5.92 5.63 6.55
CA ARG A 48 -6.24 6.45 7.73
C ARG A 48 -7.16 7.63 7.45
N HIS A 49 -7.29 8.05 6.19
CA HIS A 49 -8.14 9.17 5.81
C HIS A 49 -9.63 8.82 5.76
N TYR A 50 -9.99 7.53 5.79
CA TYR A 50 -11.37 7.06 5.65
C TYR A 50 -11.96 6.45 6.93
N ASP A 51 -11.14 6.20 7.96
CA ASP A 51 -11.60 5.63 9.23
C ASP A 51 -11.57 6.69 10.37
N PRO A 52 -12.74 7.17 10.84
CA PRO A 52 -12.85 8.19 11.88
C PRO A 52 -12.50 7.70 13.30
N GLY A 53 -12.09 6.44 13.50
CA GLY A 53 -11.91 5.82 14.81
C GLY A 53 -10.61 5.04 15.02
N TYR A 54 -9.52 5.41 14.33
CA TYR A 54 -8.26 4.65 14.28
C TYR A 54 -7.78 4.11 15.64
N THR A 55 -8.02 2.81 15.87
CA THR A 55 -7.47 1.98 16.96
C THR A 55 -6.89 0.67 16.41
N THR A 56 -6.61 0.60 15.11
CA THR A 56 -6.03 -0.57 14.48
C THR A 56 -4.57 -0.32 14.09
N THR A 57 -3.80 -1.40 14.12
CA THR A 57 -2.39 -1.47 13.75
C THR A 57 -2.21 -0.97 12.31
N THR A 58 -1.20 -0.14 12.06
CA THR A 58 -0.92 0.38 10.72
C THR A 58 -0.76 -0.77 9.71
N PRO A 59 -1.47 -0.75 8.57
CA PRO A 59 -1.43 -1.86 7.64
C PRO A 59 -0.07 -1.98 6.96
N SER A 60 0.34 -3.22 6.76
CA SER A 60 1.55 -3.57 6.02
C SER A 60 1.28 -3.50 4.52
N ALA A 61 2.31 -3.23 3.72
CA ALA A 61 2.23 -3.27 2.27
C ALA A 61 1.77 -4.64 1.78
N ALA A 62 2.20 -5.72 2.44
CA ALA A 62 1.75 -7.06 2.11
C ALA A 62 0.24 -7.25 2.26
N GLN A 63 -0.36 -6.69 3.32
CA GLN A 63 -1.82 -6.73 3.52
C GLN A 63 -2.55 -5.98 2.41
N VAL A 64 -2.11 -4.77 2.07
CA VAL A 64 -2.71 -3.97 1.00
C VAL A 64 -2.57 -4.67 -0.36
N MET A 65 -1.38 -5.17 -0.69
CA MET A 65 -1.13 -5.87 -1.95
C MET A 65 -1.97 -7.14 -2.09
N ASN A 66 -2.17 -7.88 -1.00
CA ASN A 66 -3.00 -9.08 -1.02
C ASN A 66 -4.49 -8.73 -1.22
N ALA A 67 -4.97 -7.66 -0.60
CA ALA A 67 -6.34 -7.18 -0.81
C ALA A 67 -6.56 -6.72 -2.26
N LEU A 68 -5.62 -5.97 -2.84
CA LEU A 68 -5.68 -5.56 -4.25
C LEU A 68 -5.67 -6.73 -5.23
N ARG A 69 -5.06 -7.87 -4.87
CA ARG A 69 -5.09 -9.08 -5.70
C ARG A 69 -6.42 -9.84 -5.57
N ALA A 70 -7.10 -9.71 -4.43
CA ALA A 70 -8.32 -10.44 -4.12
C ALA A 70 -9.60 -9.73 -4.59
N GLU A 71 -9.50 -8.45 -4.98
CA GLU A 71 -10.56 -7.66 -5.61
C GLU A 71 -10.71 -7.99 -7.10
#